data_AF-A0A3B9DQP6-F1
#
_entry.id   AF-A0A3B9DQP6-F1
#
_cell.length_a   1.000
_cell.length_b   1.000
_cell.length_c   1.000
_cell.angle_alpha   90.00
_cell.angle_beta   90.00
_cell.angle_gamma   90.00
#
_symmetry.space_group_name_H-M   'P 1'
#
loop_
_entity.id
_entity.type
_entity.pdbx_description
1 polymer ?
#
loop_
_entity_poly.entity_id
_entity_poly.type
_entity_poly.pdbx_seq_one_letter_code
_entity_poly.pdbx_strand_id
1 'polypeptide(L)'
;MTALVLQDYLGGELHRGIVGETSHYWLQTGSGDIIDLTLEQFSNPTVVPTGVRDRDYVLSSESTSARYRTLADAVVRHILEYERS
;
A
#
# COMPACT_ATOMS: atom_id res chain seq x y z
N MET A 1 0.90 -2.74 3.09
CA MET A 1 1.53 -3.58 2.05
C MET A 1 0.93 -3.27 0.69
N THR A 2 -0.38 -3.32 0.52
CA THR A 2 -1.06 -2.99 -0.74
C THR A 2 -0.68 -1.62 -1.31
N ALA A 3 -0.59 -0.59 -0.46
CA ALA A 3 -0.15 0.75 -0.88
C ALA A 3 1.26 0.77 -1.50
N LEU A 4 2.19 -0.08 -1.04
CA LEU A 4 3.54 -0.20 -1.61
C LEU A 4 3.49 -0.82 -3.01
N VAL A 5 2.61 -1.80 -3.22
CA VAL A 5 2.43 -2.43 -4.54
C VAL A 5 1.78 -1.45 -5.50
N LEU A 6 0.72 -0.74 -5.07
CA LEU A 6 0.09 0.31 -5.88
C LEU A 6 1.09 1.39 -6.30
N GLN A 7 2.00 1.79 -5.40
CA GLN A 7 3.04 2.76 -5.69
C GLN A 7 3.97 2.31 -6.82
N ASP A 8 4.25 1.01 -6.97
CA ASP A 8 5.07 0.50 -8.07
C ASP A 8 4.40 0.67 -9.45
N TYR A 9 3.06 0.67 -9.51
CA TYR A 9 2.30 0.78 -10.76
C TYR A 9 1.80 2.20 -11.05
N LEU A 10 1.47 2.97 -10.02
CA LEU A 10 0.81 4.28 -10.15
C LEU A 10 1.72 5.44 -9.76
N GLY A 11 2.91 5.17 -9.21
CA GLY A 11 3.76 6.19 -8.59
C GLY A 11 3.11 6.81 -7.35
N GLY A 12 3.44 8.07 -7.06
CA GLY A 12 2.83 8.84 -5.97
C GLY A 12 3.50 8.70 -4.61
N GLU A 13 2.84 9.27 -3.59
CA GLU A 13 3.34 9.36 -2.22
C GLU A 13 2.69 8.30 -1.33
N LEU A 14 3.52 7.61 -0.54
CA LEU A 14 3.06 6.69 0.47
C LEU A 14 2.73 7.48 1.74
N HIS A 15 1.45 7.50 2.11
CA HIS A 15 1.02 8.12 3.37
C HIS A 15 0.89 7.07 4.46
N ARG A 16 1.07 7.51 5.70
CA ARG A 16 0.92 6.68 6.89
C ARG A 16 0.00 7.32 7.91
N GLY A 17 -0.80 6.50 8.55
CA GLY A 17 -1.54 6.83 9.76
C GLY A 17 -1.47 5.71 10.78
N ILE A 18 -2.27 5.87 11.84
CA ILE A 18 -2.47 4.86 12.88
C ILE A 18 -3.95 4.51 12.94
N VAL A 19 -4.24 3.22 13.01
CA VAL A 19 -5.57 2.67 13.33
C VAL A 19 -5.43 1.86 14.61
N GLY A 20 -6.00 2.35 15.71
CA GLY A 20 -5.75 1.80 17.05
C GLY A 20 -4.26 1.89 17.41
N GLU A 21 -3.57 0.76 17.42
CA GLU A 21 -2.12 0.67 17.68
C GLU A 21 -1.32 0.26 16.44
N THR A 22 -2.00 0.01 15.32
CA THR A 22 -1.38 -0.54 14.10
C THR A 22 -1.07 0.56 13.10
N SER A 23 0.09 0.46 12.45
CA SER A 23 0.45 1.34 11.34
C SER A 23 -0.41 1.02 10.12
N HIS A 24 -1.02 2.05 9.55
CA HIS A 24 -1.84 1.96 8.35
C HIS A 24 -1.23 2.80 7.23
N TYR A 25 -1.35 2.35 5.98
CA TYR A 25 -0.73 3.01 4.83
C TYR A 25 -1.69 3.04 3.64
N TRP A 26 -1.74 4.19 2.96
CA TRP A 26 -2.47 4.40 1.72
C TRP A 26 -1.61 5.13 0.70
N LEU A 27 -2.04 5.12 -0.56
CA LEU A 27 -1.37 5.83 -1.64
C LEU A 27 -2.09 7.16 -1.91
N GLN A 28 -1.34 8.23 -2.09
CA GLN A 28 -1.83 9.44 -2.74
C GLN A 28 -1.13 9.58 -4.10
N THR A 29 -1.89 9.65 -5.19
CA THR A 29 -1.34 9.73 -6.55
C THR A 29 -0.82 11.13 -6.86
N GLY A 30 -0.09 11.29 -7.98
CA GLY A 30 0.37 12.60 -8.44
C GLY A 30 -0.76 13.59 -8.80
N SER A 31 -1.98 13.10 -9.06
CA SER A 31 -3.19 13.91 -9.22
C SER A 31 -3.85 14.32 -7.90
N GLY A 32 -3.39 13.76 -6.77
CA GLY A 32 -3.97 13.99 -5.45
C GLY A 32 -5.06 13.00 -5.05
N ASP A 33 -5.35 11.99 -5.87
CA ASP A 33 -6.35 10.96 -5.55
C ASP A 33 -5.83 10.04 -4.44
N ILE A 34 -6.71 9.73 -3.48
CA ILE A 34 -6.39 8.83 -2.37
C ILE A 34 -6.89 7.43 -2.72
N ILE A 35 -6.00 6.44 -2.66
CA ILE A 35 -6.31 5.02 -2.90
C ILE A 35 -5.99 4.24 -1.63
N ASP A 36 -7.03 3.67 -1.01
CA ASP A 36 -6.93 2.90 0.23
C ASP A 36 -7.74 1.61 0.18
N LEU A 37 -7.22 0.64 -0.59
CA LEU A 37 -7.85 -0.67 -0.76
C LEU A 37 -7.94 -1.49 0.54
N THR A 38 -7.28 -1.05 1.61
CA THR A 38 -7.36 -1.75 2.91
C THR A 38 -8.50 -1.20 3.75
N LEU A 39 -8.63 0.13 3.85
CA LEU A 39 -9.71 0.77 4.62
C LEU A 39 -11.09 0.41 4.06
N GLU A 40 -11.21 0.31 2.74
CA GLU A 40 -12.44 -0.09 2.04
C GLU A 40 -12.97 -1.48 2.46
N GLN A 41 -12.13 -2.34 3.03
CA GLN A 41 -12.50 -3.68 3.49
C GLN A 41 -13.13 -3.68 4.89
N PHE A 42 -13.06 -2.57 5.62
CA PHE A 42 -13.53 -2.47 6.99
C PHE A 42 -14.62 -1.39 7.12
N SER A 43 -15.47 -1.55 8.13
CA SER A 43 -16.47 -0.55 8.48
C SER A 43 -15.83 0.70 9.10
N ASN A 44 -15.29 1.58 8.24
CA ASN A 44 -14.81 2.94 8.53
C ASN A 44 -14.01 3.10 9.84
N PRO A 45 -12.84 2.48 9.98
CA PRO A 45 -12.01 2.69 11.16
C PRO A 45 -11.47 4.13 11.18
N THR A 46 -11.29 4.69 12.37
CA THR A 46 -10.67 6.02 12.52
C THR A 46 -9.17 5.92 12.27
N VAL A 47 -8.69 6.64 11.27
CA VAL A 47 -7.27 6.77 10.95
C VAL A 47 -6.76 8.10 11.47
N VAL A 48 -5.68 8.09 12.24
CA VAL A 48 -4.95 9.29 12.65
C VAL A 48 -3.75 9.48 11.73
N PRO A 49 -3.74 10.48 10.81
CA PRO A 49 -2.64 10.66 9.88
C PRO A 49 -1.33 11.06 10.57
N THR A 50 -0.21 10.52 10.09
CA THR A 50 1.15 10.79 10.59
C THR A 50 2.11 11.30 9.50
N GLY A 51 1.58 11.58 8.31
CA GLY A 51 2.30 12.16 7.16
C GLY A 51 2.84 11.13 6.17
N VAL A 52 3.62 11.64 5.21
CA VAL A 52 4.28 10.86 4.16
C VAL A 52 5.39 9.98 4.73
N ARG A 53 5.64 8.82 4.13
CA ARG A 53 6.74 7.93 4.45
C ARG A 53 7.53 7.56 3.22
N ASP A 54 8.84 7.53 3.40
CA ASP A 54 9.76 7.05 2.39
C ASP A 54 9.61 5.54 2.19
N ARG A 55 9.66 5.12 0.93
CA ARG A 55 9.47 3.72 0.54
C ARG A 55 10.59 2.84 1.06
N ASP A 56 11.84 3.28 0.88
CA ASP A 56 13.01 2.51 1.27
C ASP A 56 13.06 2.35 2.79
N TYR A 57 12.67 3.39 3.53
CA TYR A 57 12.49 3.30 4.97
C TYR A 57 11.44 2.24 5.36
N VAL A 58 10.25 2.24 4.75
CA VAL A 58 9.21 1.25 5.06
C VAL A 58 9.67 -0.17 4.72
N LEU A 59 10.37 -0.34 3.60
CA LEU A 59 10.91 -1.63 3.16
C LEU A 59 12.20 -2.06 3.90
N SER A 60 12.80 -1.18 4.71
CA SER A 60 13.94 -1.55 5.57
C SER A 60 13.55 -2.54 6.68
N SER A 61 12.27 -2.60 7.03
CA SER A 61 11.71 -3.63 7.91
C SER A 61 11.68 -4.98 7.16
N GLU A 62 12.44 -5.97 7.64
CA GLU A 62 12.52 -7.30 7.02
C GLU A 62 11.14 -7.96 6.87
N SER A 63 10.31 -7.89 7.91
CA SER A 63 8.95 -8.46 7.89
C SER A 63 8.04 -7.75 6.88
N THR A 64 8.16 -6.43 6.75
CA THR A 64 7.43 -5.63 5.76
C THR A 64 7.90 -5.97 4.34
N SER A 65 9.21 -6.04 4.14
CA SER A 65 9.83 -6.38 2.85
C SER A 65 9.40 -7.77 2.36
N ALA A 66 9.43 -8.77 3.24
CA ALA A 66 8.99 -10.12 2.90
C ALA A 66 7.52 -10.16 2.48
N ARG A 67 6.62 -9.54 3.26
CA ARG A 67 5.18 -9.47 2.93
C ARG A 67 4.91 -8.72 1.64
N TYR A 68 5.63 -7.61 1.41
CA TYR A 68 5.54 -6.85 0.17
C TYR A 68 5.91 -7.71 -1.04
N ARG A 69 7.06 -8.41 -1.01
CA ARG A 69 7.51 -9.27 -2.12
C ARG A 69 6.49 -10.36 -2.44
N THR A 70 5.99 -11.06 -1.43
CA THR A 70 4.96 -12.10 -1.62
C THR A 70 3.71 -11.55 -2.30
N LEU A 71 3.24 -10.37 -1.90
CA LEU A 71 2.09 -9.74 -2.52
C LEU A 71 2.38 -9.24 -3.93
N ALA A 72 3.52 -8.60 -4.16
CA ALA A 72 3.93 -8.11 -5.48
C ALA A 72 4.03 -9.27 -6.50
N ASP A 73 4.66 -10.37 -6.13
CA ASP A 73 4.75 -11.57 -6.98
C ASP A 73 3.37 -12.14 -7.33
N ALA A 74 2.44 -12.13 -6.36
CA ALA A 74 1.07 -12.58 -6.59
C ALA A 74 0.32 -11.67 -7.57
N VAL A 75 0.47 -10.35 -7.43
CA VAL A 75 -0.14 -9.38 -8.34
C VAL A 75 0.40 -9.53 -9.76
N VAL A 76 1.72 -9.67 -9.94
CA VAL A 76 2.31 -9.89 -11.27
C VAL A 76 1.74 -11.14 -11.92
N ARG A 77 1.64 -12.26 -11.20
CA ARG A 77 1.04 -13.49 -11.73
C ARG A 77 -0.41 -13.29 -12.18
N HIS A 78 -1.22 -12.61 -11.36
CA HIS A 78 -2.62 -12.34 -11.69
C HIS A 78 -2.79 -11.40 -12.89
N ILE A 79 -1.96 -10.37 -13.02
CA ILE A 79 -1.98 -9.48 -14.19
C ILE A 79 -1.70 -10.30 -15.46
N LEU A 80 -0.65 -11.12 -15.44
CA LEU A 80 -0.30 -11.98 -16.58
C LEU A 80 -1.39 -13.01 -16.91
N GLU A 81 -2.13 -13.49 -15.92
CA GLU A 81 -3.28 -14.38 -16.12
C GLU A 81 -4.46 -13.65 -16.76
N TYR A 82 -4.77 -12.45 -16.27
CA TYR A 82 -5.84 -11.59 -16.79
C TYR A 82 -5.58 -11.16 -18.24
N GLU A 83 -4.34 -10.86 -18.61
CA GLU A 83 -4.00 -10.48 -20.00
C GLU A 83 -4.09 -11.65 -21.00
N ARG A 84 -4.18 -12.89 -20.51
CA ARG A 84 -4.34 -14.09 -21.36
C ARG A 84 -5.78 -14.54 -21.55
N SER A 85 -6.74 -13.99 -20.80
CA SER A 85 -8.18 -14.29 -20.89
C SER A 85 -8.91 -13.31 -21.80
#